data_AF-A0A1I5ZXH1-F1
#
_entry.id   AF-A0A1I5ZXH1-F1
#
_cell.length_a   1.000
_cell.length_b   1.000
_cell.length_c   1.000
_cell.angle_alpha   90.00
_cell.angle_beta   90.00
_cell.angle_gamma   90.00
#
_symmetry.space_group_name_H-M   'P 1'
#
loop_
_entity.id
_entity.type
_entity.pdbx_description
1 polymer ?
#
loop_
_entity_poly.entity_id
_entity_poly.type
_entity_poly.pdbx_seq_one_letter_code
_entity_poly.pdbx_strand_id
1 'polypeptide(L)'
;MTPMSCRRPTRHRPPHHRLGVVDNIVDFVADNPMAAVIAAGEVGFWVFIVAGLTARYLLRLPRTGVVLLAATPLIDLVVLVVTMVDLTRGAQATWVHGLAAVYLGFSVVFGPSMIRWADAHVAHRFAGGPAPTRPPRGSTAKRRHEWREWGKCLLACALAGGAMLLLIFVAGSPEQTRQLWATGGWLPRLGWVVGIWFVVGPLWAELGPRDGDRAAARDGS
;
A
#
# COMPACT_ATOMS: atom_id res chain seq x y z
N MET A 1 -20.74 -46.69 -63.70
CA MET A 1 -21.62 -46.17 -62.62
C MET A 1 -20.73 -45.61 -61.53
N THR A 2 -20.66 -44.28 -61.40
CA THR A 2 -19.81 -43.58 -60.43
C THR A 2 -20.70 -43.10 -59.29
N PRO A 3 -20.44 -43.41 -58.00
CA PRO A 3 -21.27 -42.88 -56.94
C PRO A 3 -20.83 -41.46 -56.58
N MET A 4 -21.80 -40.54 -56.60
CA MET A 4 -21.74 -39.19 -56.07
C MET A 4 -21.39 -39.24 -54.57
N SER A 5 -20.18 -38.81 -54.20
CA SER A 5 -19.78 -38.64 -52.80
C SER A 5 -20.25 -37.27 -52.30
N CYS A 6 -21.24 -37.29 -51.43
CA CYS A 6 -21.83 -36.12 -50.77
C CYS A 6 -20.84 -35.55 -49.74
N ARG A 7 -20.20 -34.40 -50.04
CA ARG A 7 -19.33 -33.68 -49.09
C ARG A 7 -20.19 -33.02 -47.99
N ARG A 8 -20.00 -33.46 -46.74
CA ARG A 8 -20.51 -32.79 -45.53
C ARG A 8 -19.95 -31.36 -45.43
N PRO A 9 -20.74 -30.39 -44.94
CA PRO A 9 -20.23 -29.06 -44.63
C PRO A 9 -19.32 -29.13 -43.40
N THR A 10 -18.10 -28.62 -43.53
CA THR A 10 -17.17 -28.42 -42.42
C THR A 10 -17.77 -27.41 -41.44
N ARG A 11 -18.17 -27.87 -40.25
CA ARG A 11 -18.49 -26.99 -39.11
C ARG A 11 -17.24 -26.18 -38.78
N HIS A 12 -17.28 -24.88 -39.06
CA HIS A 12 -16.29 -23.93 -38.60
C HIS A 12 -16.42 -23.82 -37.07
N ARG A 13 -15.49 -24.45 -36.32
CA ARG A 13 -15.34 -24.16 -34.88
C ARG A 13 -14.80 -22.73 -34.76
N PRO A 14 -15.36 -21.88 -33.88
CA PRO A 14 -14.75 -20.60 -33.58
C PRO A 14 -13.46 -20.84 -32.76
N PRO A 15 -12.42 -20.00 -32.92
CA PRO A 15 -11.13 -20.18 -32.26
C PRO A 15 -11.24 -20.03 -30.74
N HIS A 16 -10.77 -21.04 -30.01
CA HIS A 16 -10.71 -21.12 -28.54
C HIS A 16 -9.59 -20.24 -27.94
N HIS A 17 -9.33 -19.06 -28.50
CA HIS A 17 -8.13 -18.25 -28.21
C HIS A 17 -8.11 -17.63 -26.79
N ARG A 18 -9.23 -17.71 -26.05
CA ARG A 18 -9.34 -17.17 -24.67
C ARG A 18 -8.92 -18.15 -23.57
N LEU A 19 -8.81 -19.44 -23.86
CA LEU A 19 -8.44 -20.45 -22.84
C LEU A 19 -6.93 -20.49 -22.66
N GLY A 20 -6.16 -20.40 -23.75
CA GLY A 20 -4.70 -20.51 -23.69
C GLY A 20 -3.97 -19.48 -22.81
N VAL A 21 -4.45 -18.24 -22.67
CA VAL A 21 -3.76 -17.25 -21.80
C VAL A 21 -3.94 -17.58 -20.32
N VAL A 22 -5.15 -17.97 -19.92
CA VAL A 22 -5.44 -18.31 -18.52
C VAL A 22 -4.77 -19.62 -18.17
N ASP A 23 -4.85 -20.62 -19.06
CA ASP A 23 -4.18 -21.92 -18.89
C ASP A 23 -2.65 -21.73 -18.84
N ASN A 24 -2.05 -20.93 -19.72
CA ASN A 24 -0.61 -20.61 -19.67
C ASN A 24 -0.18 -19.90 -18.37
N ILE A 25 -1.03 -19.03 -17.82
CA ILE A 25 -0.75 -18.36 -16.54
C ILE A 25 -0.88 -19.36 -15.39
N VAL A 26 -1.91 -20.21 -15.40
CA VAL A 26 -2.15 -21.24 -14.38
C VAL A 26 -1.03 -22.29 -14.41
N ASP A 27 -0.57 -22.70 -15.57
CA ASP A 27 0.54 -23.65 -15.76
C ASP A 27 1.87 -23.02 -15.31
N PHE A 28 2.15 -21.77 -15.68
CA PHE A 28 3.32 -21.03 -15.18
C PHE A 28 3.31 -20.87 -13.65
N VAL A 29 2.13 -20.65 -13.08
CA VAL A 29 1.91 -20.53 -11.64
C VAL A 29 2.06 -21.90 -10.94
N ALA A 30 1.59 -22.99 -11.55
CA ALA A 30 1.75 -24.34 -11.04
C ALA A 30 3.22 -24.81 -11.09
N ASP A 31 3.94 -24.44 -12.14
CA ASP A 31 5.37 -24.74 -12.34
C ASP A 31 6.27 -23.89 -11.43
N ASN A 32 5.81 -22.70 -11.03
CA ASN A 32 6.53 -21.78 -10.14
C ASN A 32 5.76 -21.55 -8.84
N PRO A 33 5.86 -22.47 -7.86
CA PRO A 33 5.07 -22.41 -6.62
C PRO A 33 5.24 -21.09 -5.85
N MET A 34 6.36 -20.37 -6.04
CA MET A 34 6.57 -19.05 -5.43
C MET A 34 5.79 -17.93 -6.14
N ALA A 35 5.71 -17.97 -7.48
CA ALA A 35 4.88 -17.04 -8.24
C ALA A 35 3.40 -17.21 -7.90
N ALA A 36 2.97 -18.46 -7.63
CA ALA A 36 1.63 -18.76 -7.15
C ALA A 36 1.31 -18.07 -5.82
N VAL A 37 2.23 -18.14 -4.86
CA VAL A 37 2.02 -17.54 -3.54
C VAL A 37 1.95 -16.01 -3.62
N ILE A 38 2.81 -15.40 -4.43
CA ILE A 38 2.78 -13.93 -4.64
C ILE A 38 1.47 -13.53 -5.34
N ALA A 39 1.08 -14.22 -6.40
CA ALA A 39 -0.17 -13.95 -7.11
C ALA A 39 -1.39 -14.17 -6.22
N ALA A 40 -1.41 -15.23 -5.42
CA ALA A 40 -2.47 -15.49 -4.43
C ALA A 40 -2.50 -14.41 -3.34
N GLY A 41 -1.33 -13.92 -2.92
CA GLY A 41 -1.20 -12.79 -2.00
C GLY A 41 -1.83 -11.51 -2.56
N GLU A 42 -1.52 -11.17 -3.81
CA GLU A 42 -2.10 -10.03 -4.52
C GLU A 42 -3.64 -10.16 -4.64
N VAL A 43 -4.12 -11.32 -5.08
CA VAL A 43 -5.57 -11.56 -5.19
C VAL A 43 -6.24 -11.49 -3.82
N GLY A 44 -5.65 -12.12 -2.80
CA GLY A 44 -6.15 -12.07 -1.43
C GLY A 44 -6.22 -10.65 -0.90
N PHE A 45 -5.16 -9.86 -1.08
CA PHE A 45 -5.09 -8.46 -0.71
C PHE A 45 -6.27 -7.66 -1.28
N TRP A 46 -6.53 -7.76 -2.58
CA TRP A 46 -7.64 -7.04 -3.23
C TRP A 46 -9.00 -7.52 -2.72
N VAL A 47 -9.17 -8.82 -2.54
CA VAL A 47 -10.40 -9.40 -1.99
C VAL A 47 -10.69 -8.87 -0.59
N PHE A 48 -9.69 -8.84 0.31
CA PHE A 48 -9.86 -8.34 1.68
C PHE A 48 -10.15 -6.85 1.73
N ILE A 49 -9.52 -6.03 0.88
CA ILE A 49 -9.82 -4.60 0.78
C ILE A 49 -11.26 -4.39 0.32
N VAL A 50 -11.66 -5.01 -0.81
CA VAL A 50 -13.00 -4.84 -1.37
C VAL A 50 -14.06 -5.35 -0.40
N ALA A 51 -13.84 -6.51 0.23
CA ALA A 51 -14.73 -7.05 1.24
C ALA A 51 -14.83 -6.14 2.47
N GLY A 52 -13.70 -5.63 2.96
CA GLY A 52 -13.66 -4.73 4.12
C GLY A 52 -14.40 -3.41 3.87
N LEU A 53 -14.18 -2.79 2.71
CA LEU A 53 -14.88 -1.57 2.30
C LEU A 53 -16.38 -1.82 2.09
N THR A 54 -16.74 -2.94 1.47
CA THR A 54 -18.14 -3.33 1.24
C THR A 54 -18.86 -3.58 2.57
N ALA A 55 -18.26 -4.35 3.47
CA ALA A 55 -18.81 -4.59 4.81
C ALA A 55 -18.97 -3.28 5.59
N ARG A 56 -17.98 -2.40 5.50
CA ARG A 56 -17.97 -1.13 6.24
C ARG A 56 -19.04 -0.15 5.74
N TYR A 57 -19.10 0.09 4.43
CA TYR A 57 -19.87 1.19 3.86
C TYR A 57 -21.21 0.76 3.24
N LEU A 58 -21.26 -0.40 2.57
CA LEU A 58 -22.51 -0.91 1.97
C LEU A 58 -23.37 -1.64 3.01
N LEU A 59 -22.76 -2.52 3.81
CA LEU A 59 -23.47 -3.30 4.82
C LEU A 59 -23.55 -2.59 6.18
N ARG A 60 -22.90 -1.43 6.33
CA ARG A 60 -22.84 -0.65 7.58
C ARG A 60 -22.37 -1.47 8.80
N LEU A 61 -21.45 -2.41 8.58
CA LEU A 61 -20.81 -3.25 9.60
C LEU A 61 -19.38 -2.75 9.86
N PRO A 62 -19.21 -1.64 10.61
CA PRO A 62 -17.90 -1.00 10.77
C PRO A 62 -16.86 -1.89 11.44
N ARG A 63 -17.27 -2.75 12.39
CA ARG A 63 -16.36 -3.67 13.09
C ARG A 63 -15.78 -4.72 12.14
N THR A 64 -16.66 -5.40 11.39
CA THR A 64 -16.25 -6.40 10.39
C THR A 64 -15.36 -5.77 9.32
N GLY A 65 -15.70 -4.55 8.88
CA GLY A 65 -14.86 -3.78 7.96
C GLY A 65 -13.48 -3.45 8.51
N VAL A 66 -13.35 -3.05 9.79
CA VAL A 66 -12.01 -2.85 10.42
C VAL A 66 -11.22 -4.14 10.40
N VAL A 67 -11.83 -5.26 10.81
CA VAL A 67 -11.13 -6.55 10.91
C VAL A 67 -10.65 -7.02 9.53
N LEU A 68 -11.50 -6.93 8.50
CA LEU A 68 -11.13 -7.27 7.12
C LEU A 68 -10.01 -6.37 6.58
N LEU A 69 -10.04 -5.06 6.84
CA LEU A 69 -8.99 -4.14 6.42
C LEU A 69 -7.69 -4.32 7.23
N ALA A 70 -7.78 -4.75 8.49
CA ALA A 70 -6.62 -5.07 9.32
C ALA A 70 -5.97 -6.41 8.92
N ALA A 71 -6.71 -7.30 8.25
CA ALA A 71 -6.14 -8.52 7.67
C ALA A 71 -5.21 -8.22 6.48
N THR A 72 -5.37 -7.06 5.82
CA THR A 72 -4.51 -6.64 4.71
C THR A 72 -3.02 -6.57 5.08
N PRO A 73 -2.58 -5.80 6.11
CA PRO A 73 -1.18 -5.80 6.52
C PRO A 73 -0.70 -7.16 7.08
N LEU A 74 -1.61 -8.02 7.53
CA LEU A 74 -1.27 -9.39 7.94
C LEU A 74 -0.91 -10.25 6.73
N ILE A 75 -1.63 -10.12 5.61
CA ILE A 75 -1.28 -10.78 4.35
C ILE A 75 0.06 -10.28 3.84
N ASP A 76 0.30 -8.97 3.88
CA ASP A 76 1.60 -8.40 3.51
C ASP A 76 2.73 -8.97 4.37
N LEU A 77 2.50 -9.18 5.67
CA LEU A 77 3.48 -9.82 6.55
C LEU A 77 3.75 -11.27 6.13
N VAL A 78 2.72 -12.03 5.74
CA VAL A 78 2.89 -13.40 5.23
C VAL A 78 3.70 -13.40 3.94
N VAL A 79 3.39 -12.50 2.99
CA VAL A 79 4.15 -12.35 1.73
C VAL A 79 5.60 -11.97 2.02
N LEU A 80 5.84 -11.11 3.02
CA LEU A 80 7.18 -10.75 3.46
C LEU A 80 7.95 -11.95 4.04
N VAL A 81 7.29 -12.80 4.85
CA VAL A 81 7.89 -14.03 5.40
C VAL A 81 8.20 -15.02 4.28
N VAL A 82 7.31 -15.19 3.30
CA VAL A 82 7.56 -16.03 2.13
C VAL A 82 8.76 -15.52 1.34
N THR A 83 8.84 -14.20 1.13
CA THR A 83 10.00 -13.55 0.50
C THR A 83 11.28 -13.83 1.28
N MET A 84 11.23 -13.74 2.61
CA MET A 84 12.37 -14.02 3.47
C MET A 84 12.87 -15.46 3.31
N VAL A 85 11.96 -16.43 3.23
CA VAL A 85 12.32 -17.83 2.94
C VAL A 85 12.91 -17.97 1.53
N ASP A 86 12.37 -17.26 0.55
CA ASP A 86 12.89 -17.30 -0.83
C ASP A 86 14.33 -16.76 -0.93
N LEU A 87 14.63 -15.67 -0.22
CA LEU A 87 15.97 -15.09 -0.18
C LEU A 87 17.01 -16.07 0.40
N THR A 88 16.63 -16.83 1.43
CA THR A 88 17.52 -17.89 1.98
C THR A 88 17.77 -19.04 1.01
N ARG A 89 16.90 -19.22 0.01
CA ARG A 89 17.05 -20.23 -1.06
C ARG A 89 17.82 -19.73 -2.28
N GLY A 90 18.29 -18.47 -2.26
CA GLY A 90 19.10 -17.92 -3.35
C GLY A 90 18.41 -16.82 -4.16
N ALA A 91 17.14 -16.49 -3.89
CA ALA A 91 16.40 -15.50 -4.66
C ALA A 91 16.98 -14.07 -4.53
N GLN A 92 16.60 -13.22 -5.48
CA GLN A 92 17.04 -11.82 -5.55
C GLN A 92 15.94 -10.89 -5.06
N ALA A 93 16.27 -9.97 -4.14
CA ALA A 93 15.35 -8.93 -3.73
C ALA A 93 15.18 -7.92 -4.87
N THR A 94 14.02 -7.97 -5.51
CA THR A 94 13.59 -6.97 -6.49
C THR A 94 13.09 -5.69 -5.83
N TRP A 95 12.85 -4.67 -6.66
CA TRP A 95 12.27 -3.40 -6.24
C TRP A 95 10.89 -3.54 -5.58
N VAL A 96 10.11 -4.56 -5.98
CA VAL A 96 8.76 -4.83 -5.45
C VAL A 96 8.79 -5.17 -3.96
N HIS A 97 9.78 -5.95 -3.50
CA HIS A 97 9.90 -6.30 -2.08
C HIS A 97 10.16 -5.08 -1.20
N GLY A 98 10.96 -4.13 -1.70
CA GLY A 98 11.17 -2.87 -1.00
C GLY A 98 9.91 -2.01 -0.98
N LEU A 99 9.15 -1.94 -2.08
CA LEU A 99 7.86 -1.23 -2.12
C LEU A 99 6.87 -1.84 -1.12
N ALA A 100 6.80 -3.18 -1.04
CA ALA A 100 5.95 -3.89 -0.09
C ALA A 100 6.32 -3.56 1.36
N ALA A 101 7.62 -3.53 1.70
CA ALA A 101 8.07 -3.14 3.03
C ALA A 101 7.68 -1.68 3.37
N VAL A 102 7.80 -0.74 2.42
CA VAL A 102 7.32 0.64 2.59
C VAL A 102 5.81 0.67 2.81
N TYR A 103 5.07 -0.01 1.95
CA TYR A 103 3.61 -0.06 2.01
C TYR A 103 3.11 -0.64 3.34
N LEU A 104 3.73 -1.71 3.85
CA LEU A 104 3.43 -2.30 5.15
C LEU A 104 3.65 -1.29 6.29
N GLY A 105 4.81 -0.62 6.32
CA GLY A 105 5.13 0.37 7.35
C GLY A 105 4.14 1.55 7.36
N PHE A 106 3.82 2.10 6.18
CA PHE A 106 2.85 3.19 6.06
C PHE A 106 1.42 2.74 6.39
N SER A 107 1.01 1.56 5.95
CA SER A 107 -0.32 1.02 6.22
C SER A 107 -0.56 0.79 7.71
N VAL A 108 0.43 0.24 8.44
CA VAL A 108 0.32 0.01 9.89
C VAL A 108 0.20 1.33 10.67
N VAL A 109 0.98 2.35 10.31
CA VAL A 109 1.02 3.62 11.05
C VAL A 109 -0.11 4.58 10.67
N PHE A 110 -0.35 4.75 9.37
CA PHE A 110 -1.36 5.70 8.87
C PHE A 110 -2.75 5.07 8.72
N GLY A 111 -2.85 3.74 8.57
CA GLY A 111 -4.11 3.02 8.35
C GLY A 111 -5.22 3.38 9.32
N PRO A 112 -5.01 3.32 10.65
CA PRO A 112 -6.04 3.68 11.62
C PRO A 112 -6.51 5.14 11.50
N SER A 113 -5.60 6.05 11.14
CA SER A 113 -5.94 7.47 10.93
C SER A 113 -6.73 7.67 9.63
N MET A 114 -6.33 6.99 8.55
CA MET A 114 -7.03 7.01 7.27
C MET A 114 -8.44 6.45 7.37
N ILE A 115 -8.63 5.35 8.09
CA ILE A 115 -9.96 4.75 8.33
C ILE A 115 -10.86 5.75 9.07
N ARG A 116 -10.37 6.36 10.16
CA ARG A 116 -11.15 7.37 10.92
C ARG A 116 -11.50 8.59 10.07
N TRP A 117 -10.58 9.03 9.23
CA TRP A 117 -10.82 10.13 8.30
C TRP A 117 -11.89 9.77 7.27
N ALA A 118 -11.80 8.58 6.67
CA ALA A 118 -12.78 8.09 5.72
C ALA A 118 -14.17 7.94 6.35
N ASP A 119 -14.26 7.42 7.58
CA ASP A 119 -15.50 7.32 8.34
C ASP A 119 -16.15 8.69 8.57
N ALA A 120 -15.36 9.68 8.99
CA ALA A 120 -15.84 11.04 9.18
C ALA A 120 -16.34 11.66 7.86
N HIS A 121 -15.66 11.38 6.75
CA HIS A 121 -16.03 11.89 5.43
C HIS A 121 -17.33 11.25 4.93
N VAL A 122 -17.49 9.93 5.09
CA VAL A 122 -18.72 9.21 4.75
C VAL A 122 -19.88 9.68 5.64
N ALA A 123 -19.64 9.82 6.94
CA ALA A 123 -20.65 10.35 7.87
C ALA A 123 -21.09 11.76 7.49
N HIS A 124 -20.16 12.64 7.12
CA HIS A 124 -20.47 13.99 6.66
C HIS A 124 -21.27 13.98 5.34
N ARG A 125 -20.83 13.19 4.35
CA ARG A 125 -21.43 13.19 3.00
C ARG A 125 -22.79 12.48 2.92
N PHE A 126 -22.99 11.43 3.70
CA PHE A 126 -24.14 10.52 3.57
C PHE A 126 -25.01 10.41 4.83
N ALA A 127 -24.53 10.87 6.00
CA ALA A 127 -25.25 10.74 7.27
C ALA A 127 -25.44 12.08 8.01
N GLY A 128 -25.19 13.22 7.36
CA GLY A 128 -25.37 14.54 7.95
C GLY A 128 -24.42 14.86 9.12
N GLY A 129 -23.30 14.13 9.22
CA GLY A 129 -22.30 14.34 10.26
C GLY A 129 -21.62 15.72 10.17
N PRO A 130 -21.02 16.21 11.26
CA PRO A 130 -20.34 17.51 11.27
C PRO A 130 -19.16 17.53 10.28
N ALA A 131 -18.89 18.71 9.70
CA ALA A 131 -17.80 18.87 8.74
C ALA A 131 -16.43 18.58 9.40
N PRO A 132 -15.49 17.90 8.70
CA PRO A 132 -14.15 17.67 9.23
C PRO A 132 -13.45 18.99 9.58
N THR A 133 -13.20 19.25 10.86
CA THR A 133 -12.56 20.49 11.31
C THR A 133 -11.06 20.45 11.05
N ARG A 134 -10.56 21.42 10.29
CA ARG A 134 -9.11 21.63 10.10
C ARG A 134 -8.59 22.57 11.20
N PRO A 135 -7.44 22.29 11.83
CA PRO A 135 -6.83 23.21 12.79
C PRO A 135 -6.63 24.61 12.18
N PRO A 136 -6.90 25.71 12.92
CA PRO A 136 -6.67 27.07 12.43
C PRO A 136 -5.20 27.29 12.00
N ARG A 137 -5.02 27.99 10.87
CA ARG A 137 -3.70 28.31 10.30
C ARG A 137 -2.92 29.23 11.24
N GLY A 138 -1.74 28.80 11.70
CA GLY A 138 -0.87 29.62 12.59
C GLY A 138 -0.95 29.22 14.07
N SER A 139 -1.90 28.37 14.43
CA SER A 139 -2.09 27.94 15.82
C SER A 139 -1.04 26.94 16.31
N THR A 140 -0.78 26.95 17.63
CA THR A 140 0.01 25.91 18.32
C THR A 140 -0.56 24.50 18.10
N ALA A 141 -1.88 24.39 17.92
CA ALA A 141 -2.55 23.14 17.59
C ALA A 141 -2.14 22.60 16.21
N LYS A 142 -1.98 23.47 15.20
CA LYS A 142 -1.46 23.09 13.88
C LYS A 142 -0.02 22.60 13.99
N ARG A 143 0.87 23.35 14.66
CA ARG A 143 2.28 22.93 14.83
C ARG A 143 2.39 21.56 15.48
N ARG A 144 1.65 21.32 16.58
CA ARG A 144 1.60 20.02 17.25
C ARG A 144 1.06 18.91 16.35
N HIS A 145 0.11 19.21 15.47
CA HIS A 145 -0.39 18.25 14.49
C HIS A 145 0.70 17.87 13.48
N GLU A 146 1.39 18.84 12.88
CA GLU A 146 2.45 18.58 11.90
C GLU A 146 3.62 17.77 12.49
N TRP A 147 4.04 18.09 13.72
CA TRP A 147 5.05 17.30 14.44
C TRP A 147 4.60 15.87 14.72
N ARG A 148 3.31 15.65 14.99
CA ARG A 148 2.74 14.31 15.16
C ARG A 148 2.71 13.53 13.84
N GLU A 149 2.31 14.17 12.74
CA GLU A 149 2.30 13.52 11.42
C GLU A 149 3.72 13.21 10.94
N TRP A 150 4.69 14.09 11.21
CA TRP A 150 6.09 13.78 10.96
C TRP A 150 6.62 12.63 11.82
N GLY A 151 6.25 12.58 13.11
CA GLY A 151 6.59 11.45 13.98
C GLY A 151 5.99 10.12 13.49
N LYS A 152 4.77 10.14 12.92
CA LYS A 152 4.20 8.97 12.23
C LYS A 152 4.98 8.60 10.98
N CYS A 153 5.38 9.59 10.16
CA CYS A 153 6.21 9.34 8.98
C CYS A 153 7.54 8.67 9.37
N LEU A 154 8.19 9.14 10.44
CA LEU A 154 9.39 8.51 10.99
C LEU A 154 9.14 7.07 11.43
N LEU A 155 8.07 6.82 12.19
CA LEU A 155 7.72 5.48 12.64
C LEU A 155 7.43 4.54 11.46
N ALA A 156 6.70 5.00 10.45
CA ALA A 156 6.40 4.24 9.24
C ALA A 156 7.70 3.87 8.48
N CYS A 157 8.60 4.84 8.32
CA CYS A 157 9.90 4.62 7.69
C CYS A 157 10.79 3.70 8.54
N ALA A 158 10.72 3.76 9.87
CA ALA A 158 11.45 2.88 10.76
C ALA A 158 10.96 1.43 10.66
N LEU A 159 9.64 1.20 10.59
CA LEU A 159 9.07 -0.13 10.36
C LEU A 159 9.47 -0.69 8.98
N ALA A 160 9.36 0.13 7.93
CA ALA A 160 9.76 -0.25 6.58
C ALA A 160 11.26 -0.57 6.51
N GLY A 161 12.10 0.30 7.07
CA GLY A 161 13.55 0.11 7.16
C GLY A 161 13.91 -1.12 7.98
N GLY A 162 13.23 -1.35 9.11
CA GLY A 162 13.41 -2.55 9.93
C GLY A 162 13.08 -3.84 9.18
N ALA A 163 11.97 -3.86 8.43
CA ALA A 163 11.62 -4.99 7.57
C ALA A 163 12.67 -5.22 6.46
N MET A 164 13.17 -4.16 5.81
CA MET A 164 14.23 -4.28 4.81
C MET A 164 15.55 -4.77 5.41
N LEU A 165 15.94 -4.25 6.58
CA LEU A 165 17.14 -4.70 7.30
C LEU A 165 17.02 -6.18 7.66
N LEU A 166 15.85 -6.63 8.13
CA LEU A 166 15.59 -8.04 8.39
C LEU A 166 15.82 -8.89 7.12
N LEU A 167 15.28 -8.48 5.97
CA LEU A 167 15.51 -9.17 4.70
C LEU A 167 16.99 -9.21 4.30
N ILE A 168 17.73 -8.10 4.51
CA ILE A 168 19.17 -8.01 4.24
C ILE A 168 19.96 -8.98 5.11
N PHE A 169 19.67 -9.00 6.43
CA PHE A 169 20.34 -9.91 7.36
C PHE A 169 20.07 -11.37 7.04
N VAL A 170 18.85 -11.70 6.63
CA VAL A 170 18.45 -13.09 6.37
C VAL A 170 18.98 -13.60 5.03
N ALA A 171 19.00 -12.75 3.99
CA ALA A 171 19.55 -13.13 2.69
C ALA A 171 21.05 -13.49 2.77
N GLY A 172 21.80 -12.84 3.67
CA GLY A 172 23.21 -13.15 3.90
C GLY A 172 24.17 -12.74 2.77
N SER A 173 23.69 -12.21 1.64
CA SER A 173 24.52 -11.63 0.59
C SER A 173 24.15 -10.18 0.21
N PRO A 174 25.13 -9.27 0.10
CA PRO A 174 24.89 -7.87 -0.33
C PRO A 174 24.36 -7.76 -1.76
N GLU A 175 24.78 -8.68 -2.65
CA GLU A 175 24.36 -8.76 -4.05
C GLU A 175 22.86 -9.00 -4.17
N GLN A 176 22.32 -9.98 -3.42
CA GLN A 176 20.91 -10.33 -3.45
C GLN A 176 19.98 -9.20 -3.02
N THR A 177 20.48 -8.30 -2.16
CA THR A 177 19.66 -7.26 -1.53
C THR A 177 20.02 -5.85 -1.96
N ARG A 178 20.80 -5.71 -3.04
CA ARG A 178 21.27 -4.43 -3.58
C ARG A 178 20.14 -3.42 -3.81
N GLN A 179 18.97 -3.87 -4.26
CA GLN A 179 17.80 -3.01 -4.48
C GLN A 179 17.21 -2.41 -3.18
N LEU A 180 17.51 -2.99 -2.02
CA LEU A 180 17.04 -2.50 -0.73
C LEU A 180 17.98 -1.44 -0.15
N TRP A 181 19.30 -1.66 -0.19
CA TRP A 181 20.26 -0.84 0.55
C TRP A 181 21.14 0.09 -0.28
N ALA A 182 21.36 -0.18 -1.57
CA ALA A 182 22.27 0.62 -2.38
C ALA A 182 21.82 2.08 -2.49
N THR A 183 22.69 2.96 -2.98
CA THR A 183 22.39 4.39 -3.18
C THR A 183 21.14 4.66 -4.03
N GLY A 184 20.87 3.80 -5.02
CA GLY A 184 19.63 3.80 -5.83
C GLY A 184 18.52 2.88 -5.30
N GLY A 185 18.70 2.30 -4.11
CA GLY A 185 17.78 1.39 -3.45
C GLY A 185 16.72 2.10 -2.62
N TRP A 186 15.98 1.33 -1.81
CA TRP A 186 14.87 1.84 -1.02
C TRP A 186 15.27 2.60 0.24
N LEU A 187 16.33 2.18 0.95
CA LEU A 187 16.75 2.83 2.20
C LEU A 187 17.07 4.33 2.02
N PRO A 188 17.83 4.78 1.01
CA PRO A 188 18.06 6.21 0.78
C PRO A 188 16.78 6.98 0.43
N ARG A 189 15.84 6.33 -0.27
CA ARG A 189 14.53 6.94 -0.61
C ARG A 189 13.71 7.21 0.64
N LEU A 190 13.75 6.34 1.65
CA LEU A 190 13.09 6.59 2.93
C LEU A 190 13.65 7.85 3.61
N GLY A 191 14.97 8.05 3.55
CA GLY A 191 15.61 9.28 4.02
C GLY A 191 15.08 10.53 3.31
N TRP A 192 14.95 10.48 1.99
CA TRP A 192 14.35 11.57 1.21
C TRP A 192 12.89 11.82 1.57
N VAL A 193 12.09 10.76 1.76
CA VAL A 193 10.68 10.89 2.16
C VAL A 193 10.58 11.59 3.52
N VAL A 194 11.36 11.17 4.51
CA VAL A 194 11.40 11.80 5.84
C VAL A 194 11.84 13.26 5.74
N GLY A 195 12.88 13.55 4.96
CA GLY A 195 13.42 14.90 4.78
C GLY A 195 12.43 15.84 4.10
N ILE A 196 11.80 15.41 3.00
CA ILE A 196 10.78 16.19 2.29
C ILE A 196 9.58 16.43 3.21
N TRP A 197 9.12 15.40 3.93
CA TRP A 197 7.99 15.53 4.86
C TRP A 197 8.31 16.49 6.00
N PHE A 198 9.55 16.46 6.51
CA PHE A 198 10.01 17.41 7.52
C PHE A 198 9.94 18.86 7.03
N VAL A 199 10.43 19.09 5.80
CA VAL A 199 10.44 20.42 5.18
C VAL A 199 9.02 20.94 4.95
N VAL A 200 8.14 20.10 4.41
CA VAL A 200 6.75 20.48 4.06
C VAL A 200 5.85 20.63 5.30
N GLY A 201 6.08 19.82 6.34
CA GLY A 201 5.26 19.81 7.56
C GLY A 201 5.86 20.69 8.66
N PRO A 202 6.63 20.12 9.61
CA PRO A 202 7.17 20.84 10.76
C PRO A 202 7.89 22.14 10.41
N LEU A 203 8.85 22.10 9.47
CA LEU A 203 9.67 23.27 9.15
C LEU A 203 8.82 24.42 8.60
N TRP A 204 7.90 24.13 7.69
CA TRP A 204 7.02 25.15 7.13
C TRP A 204 5.99 25.68 8.15
N ALA A 205 5.56 24.83 9.09
CA ALA A 205 4.66 25.24 10.17
C ALA A 205 5.33 26.15 11.21
N GLU A 206 6.64 26.01 11.41
CA GLU A 206 7.46 26.89 12.27
C GLU A 206 7.74 28.25 11.61
N LEU A 207 7.90 28.28 10.28
CA LEU A 207 8.20 29.50 9.51
C LEU A 207 6.95 30.32 9.15
N GLY A 208 5.74 29.78 9.37
CA GLY A 208 4.49 30.46 9.03
C GLY A 208 4.20 31.69 9.93
N PRO A 209 3.51 32.73 9.41
CA PRO A 209 3.16 33.92 10.19
C PRO A 209 2.32 33.58 11.42
N ARG A 210 2.64 34.20 12.58
CA ARG A 210 1.93 33.97 13.84
C ARG A 210 0.58 34.69 13.82
N ASP A 211 -0.39 34.15 14.53
CA ASP A 211 -1.73 34.77 14.62
C ASP A 211 -1.68 36.16 15.28
N GLY A 212 -0.71 36.38 16.18
CA GLY A 212 -0.44 37.69 16.78
C GLY A 212 0.04 38.75 15.78
N ASP A 213 0.80 38.34 14.76
CA ASP A 213 1.30 39.25 13.72
C ASP A 213 0.17 39.70 12.79
N ARG A 214 -0.85 38.84 12.57
CA ARG A 214 -2.03 39.19 11.77
C ARG A 214 -3.03 40.07 12.51
N ALA A 215 -3.14 39.93 13.83
CA ALA A 215 -3.97 40.81 14.65
C ALA A 215 -3.34 42.22 14.69
N ALA A 216 -2.04 42.31 14.96
CA ALA A 216 -1.30 43.58 14.93
C ALA A 216 -1.35 44.29 13.57
N ALA A 217 -1.34 43.53 12.46
CA ALA A 217 -1.45 44.09 11.11
C ALA A 217 -2.87 44.56 10.73
N ARG A 218 -3.92 44.07 11.41
CA ARG A 218 -5.32 44.49 11.18
C ARG A 218 -5.73 45.69 12.03
N ASP A 219 -5.11 45.84 13.19
CA ASP A 219 -5.43 46.92 14.14
C ASP A 219 -4.61 48.20 13.85
N GLY A 220 -3.60 48.11 12.98
CA GLY A 220 -2.74 49.22 12.54
C GLY A 220 -3.09 49.82 11.18
N SER A 221 -4.24 49.46 10.59
CA SER A 221 -4.75 49.94 9.29
C SER A 221 -6.11 50.62 9.45
#